data_AF-A0A847YJ65-F1
#
_entry.id   AF-A0A847YJ65-F1
#
_cell.length_a   1.000
_cell.length_b   1.000
_cell.length_c   1.000
_cell.angle_alpha   90.00
_cell.angle_beta   90.00
_cell.angle_gamma   90.00
#
_symmetry.space_group_name_H-M   'P 1'
#
loop_
_entity.id
_entity.type
_entity.pdbx_description
1 polymer ?
#
loop_
_entity_poly.entity_id
_entity_poly.type
_entity_poly.pdbx_seq_one_letter_code
_entity_poly.pdbx_strand_id
1 'polypeptide(L)'
;MELIKTIIDCIKANIGWLKDAGTLLFSAVGVYVALLTYKRASSTILQPIRSEVIKKQSALLSSLLEYLFTGVEEKIDYVELASVNTFMLLHNYGFVFSKHKEFMERANQSICGWIPCGDSKCLMDVEIVPMFKSKESEIGESDVGKILFENAKSGVIEIDKIYITKQYAEFQKTFYGYTDTPFLPADIQQPLQRISQDISYNLTVHLKHTLKSFMVAFCKAYFEEGKTLQPSPVGVYNEFNHVRIHHKVSLDIVKNQIREYLHIDDKW
;
A
#
# COMPACT_ATOMS: atom_id res chain seq x y z
N MET A 1 -30.97 -33.92 -77.72
CA MET A 1 -29.83 -33.18 -78.27
C MET A 1 -30.05 -31.67 -78.22
N GLU A 2 -31.26 -31.17 -78.48
CA GLU A 2 -31.59 -29.73 -78.36
C GLU A 2 -31.47 -29.17 -76.95
N LEU A 3 -31.96 -29.87 -75.91
CA LEU A 3 -31.89 -29.40 -74.53
C LEU A 3 -30.45 -29.05 -74.08
N ILE A 4 -29.48 -29.86 -74.52
CA ILE A 4 -28.04 -29.66 -74.23
C ILE A 4 -27.51 -28.43 -74.97
N LYS A 5 -27.93 -28.20 -76.22
CA LYS A 5 -27.57 -26.99 -76.99
C LYS A 5 -28.14 -25.72 -76.35
N THR A 6 -29.41 -25.73 -75.94
CA THR A 6 -30.05 -24.58 -75.28
C THR A 6 -29.38 -24.24 -73.95
N ILE A 7 -28.97 -25.25 -73.18
CA ILE A 7 -28.19 -25.07 -71.95
C ILE A 7 -26.82 -24.46 -72.27
N ILE A 8 -26.12 -24.96 -73.29
CA ILE A 8 -24.80 -24.45 -73.68
C ILE A 8 -24.86 -23.00 -74.18
N ASP A 9 -25.87 -22.64 -74.97
CA ASP A 9 -26.02 -21.27 -75.49
C ASP A 9 -26.41 -20.28 -74.38
N CYS A 10 -27.23 -20.71 -73.41
CA CYS A 10 -27.54 -19.93 -72.22
C CYS A 10 -26.29 -19.70 -71.33
N ILE A 11 -25.45 -20.72 -71.17
CA ILE A 11 -24.18 -20.60 -70.43
C ILE A 11 -23.21 -19.65 -71.16
N LYS A 12 -23.12 -19.73 -72.50
CA LYS A 12 -22.28 -18.83 -73.32
C LYS A 12 -22.74 -17.37 -73.24
N ALA A 13 -24.04 -17.13 -73.28
CA ALA A 13 -24.61 -15.78 -73.19
C ALA A 13 -24.36 -15.12 -71.82
N ASN A 14 -24.28 -15.93 -70.75
CA ASN A 14 -24.13 -15.45 -69.37
C ASN A 14 -22.73 -15.67 -68.78
N ILE A 15 -21.75 -16.06 -69.60
CA ILE A 15 -20.42 -16.48 -69.13
C ILE A 15 -19.65 -15.33 -68.45
N GLY A 16 -19.92 -14.08 -68.85
CA GLY A 16 -19.35 -12.88 -68.22
C GLY A 16 -19.84 -12.70 -66.78
N TRP A 17 -21.16 -12.76 -66.56
CA TRP A 17 -21.77 -12.68 -65.23
C TRP A 17 -21.31 -13.81 -64.30
N LEU A 18 -21.21 -15.03 -64.82
CA LEU A 18 -20.69 -16.19 -64.09
C LEU A 18 -19.22 -15.98 -63.67
N LYS A 19 -18.40 -15.41 -64.57
CA LYS A 19 -17.00 -15.08 -64.28
C LYS A 19 -16.88 -13.99 -63.21
N ASP A 20 -17.71 -12.95 -63.29
CA ASP A 20 -17.67 -11.83 -62.34
C ASP A 20 -18.15 -12.28 -60.95
N ALA A 21 -19.23 -13.07 -60.88
CA ALA A 21 -19.70 -13.68 -59.63
C ALA A 21 -18.66 -14.61 -59.00
N GLY A 22 -17.99 -15.44 -59.82
CA GLY A 22 -16.90 -16.31 -59.36
C GLY A 22 -15.70 -15.51 -58.85
N THR A 23 -15.37 -14.42 -59.53
CA THR A 23 -14.27 -13.52 -59.13
C THR A 23 -14.60 -12.83 -57.81
N LEU A 24 -15.83 -12.34 -57.63
CA LEU A 24 -16.27 -11.68 -56.40
C LEU A 24 -16.25 -12.65 -55.21
N LEU A 25 -16.71 -13.89 -55.38
CA LEU A 25 -16.62 -14.94 -54.36
C LEU A 25 -15.16 -15.25 -54.02
N PHE A 26 -14.30 -15.40 -55.02
CA PHE A 26 -12.87 -15.69 -54.80
C PHE A 26 -12.17 -14.54 -54.06
N SER A 27 -12.46 -13.30 -54.42
CA SER A 27 -11.96 -12.11 -53.72
C SER A 27 -12.48 -12.03 -52.28
N ALA A 28 -13.76 -12.33 -52.04
CA ALA A 28 -14.33 -12.33 -50.70
C ALA A 28 -13.69 -13.41 -49.80
N VAL A 29 -13.51 -14.62 -50.33
CA VAL A 29 -12.79 -15.70 -49.62
C VAL A 29 -11.33 -15.31 -49.37
N GLY A 30 -10.66 -14.71 -50.36
CA GLY A 30 -9.29 -14.21 -50.23
C GLY A 30 -9.15 -13.17 -49.11
N VAL A 31 -10.06 -12.19 -49.05
CA VAL A 31 -10.09 -11.18 -47.98
C VAL A 31 -10.37 -11.82 -46.63
N TYR A 32 -11.30 -12.77 -46.55
CA TYR A 32 -11.61 -13.48 -45.31
C TYR A 32 -10.41 -14.29 -44.78
N VAL A 33 -9.73 -15.04 -45.66
CA VAL A 33 -8.52 -15.79 -45.31
C VAL A 33 -7.39 -14.85 -44.90
N ALA A 34 -7.22 -13.72 -45.57
CA ALA A 34 -6.23 -12.70 -45.21
C ALA A 34 -6.50 -12.12 -43.81
N LEU A 35 -7.77 -11.80 -43.48
CA LEU A 35 -8.15 -11.33 -42.15
C LEU A 35 -7.88 -12.37 -41.04
N LEU A 36 -8.21 -13.64 -41.29
CA LEU A 36 -7.92 -14.73 -40.36
C LEU A 36 -6.42 -14.94 -40.18
N THR A 37 -5.65 -14.83 -41.27
CA THR A 37 -4.19 -14.95 -41.25
C THR A 37 -3.56 -13.81 -40.47
N TYR A 38 -4.04 -12.58 -40.66
CA TYR A 38 -3.62 -11.42 -39.88
C TYR A 38 -3.92 -11.59 -38.39
N LYS A 39 -5.14 -12.03 -38.03
CA LYS A 39 -5.51 -12.32 -36.63
C LYS A 39 -4.60 -13.38 -36.02
N ARG A 40 -4.32 -14.46 -36.76
CA ARG A 40 -3.42 -15.54 -36.30
C ARG A 40 -1.99 -15.07 -36.15
N ALA A 41 -1.45 -14.36 -37.14
CA ALA A 41 -0.10 -13.79 -37.10
C ALA A 41 0.06 -12.80 -35.94
N SER A 42 -0.92 -11.93 -35.72
CA SER A 42 -0.95 -11.02 -34.56
C SER A 42 -0.93 -11.81 -33.24
N SER A 43 -1.73 -12.86 -33.11
CA SER A 43 -1.70 -13.72 -31.91
C SER A 43 -0.35 -14.42 -31.73
N THR A 44 0.28 -14.90 -32.80
CA THR A 44 1.59 -15.59 -32.74
C THR A 44 2.74 -14.63 -32.44
N ILE A 45 2.73 -13.41 -32.98
CA ILE A 45 3.73 -12.38 -32.67
C ILE A 45 3.62 -11.93 -31.21
N LEU A 46 2.41 -11.87 -30.66
CA LEU A 46 2.17 -11.50 -29.26
C LEU A 46 2.35 -12.66 -28.26
N GLN A 47 2.44 -13.92 -28.73
CA GLN A 47 2.63 -15.08 -27.86
C GLN A 47 3.90 -15.00 -26.98
N PRO A 48 5.10 -14.68 -27.54
CA PRO A 48 6.30 -14.50 -26.74
C PRO A 48 6.13 -13.44 -25.65
N ILE A 49 5.58 -12.27 -26.01
CA ILE A 49 5.33 -11.17 -25.07
C ILE A 49 4.37 -11.60 -23.96
N ARG A 50 3.27 -12.28 -24.30
CA ARG A 50 2.33 -12.82 -23.30
C ARG A 50 2.99 -13.83 -22.39
N SER A 51 3.85 -14.71 -22.92
CA SER A 51 4.57 -15.70 -22.11
C SER A 51 5.57 -15.06 -21.14
N GLU A 52 6.26 -13.99 -21.55
CA GLU A 52 7.16 -13.24 -20.68
C GLU A 52 6.40 -12.48 -19.58
N VAL A 53 5.27 -11.86 -19.94
CA VAL A 53 4.39 -11.20 -18.97
C VAL A 53 3.89 -12.20 -17.94
N ILE A 54 3.37 -13.36 -18.37
CA ILE A 54 2.91 -14.42 -17.46
C ILE A 54 4.06 -14.88 -16.56
N LYS A 55 5.26 -15.12 -17.11
CA LYS A 55 6.43 -15.51 -16.31
C LYS A 55 6.77 -14.47 -15.24
N LYS A 56 6.73 -13.18 -15.59
CA LYS A 56 6.99 -12.07 -14.65
C LYS A 56 5.91 -11.96 -13.58
N GLN A 57 4.64 -12.15 -13.96
CA GLN A 57 3.51 -12.19 -13.05
C GLN A 57 3.65 -13.36 -12.06
N SER A 58 3.91 -14.56 -12.55
CA SER A 58 4.10 -15.74 -11.70
C SER A 58 5.24 -15.55 -10.71
N ALA A 59 6.40 -15.02 -11.16
CA ALA A 59 7.53 -14.74 -10.27
C ALA A 59 7.17 -13.71 -9.18
N LEU A 60 6.48 -12.64 -9.55
CA LEU A 60 6.05 -11.59 -8.62
C LEU A 60 5.02 -12.10 -7.61
N LEU A 61 4.05 -12.89 -8.07
CA LEU A 61 3.02 -13.49 -7.24
C LEU A 61 3.59 -14.53 -6.26
N SER A 62 4.55 -15.35 -6.70
CA SER A 62 5.25 -16.29 -5.81
C SER A 62 6.04 -15.55 -4.73
N SER A 63 6.79 -14.51 -5.11
CA SER A 63 7.53 -13.66 -4.17
C SER A 63 6.61 -12.97 -3.16
N LEU A 64 5.47 -12.46 -3.63
CA LEU A 64 4.45 -11.86 -2.77
C LEU A 64 3.85 -12.89 -1.81
N LEU A 65 3.52 -14.10 -2.28
CA LEU A 65 2.95 -15.15 -1.44
C LEU A 65 3.91 -15.56 -0.32
N GLU A 66 5.20 -15.73 -0.65
CA GLU A 66 6.25 -16.00 0.33
C GLU A 66 6.37 -14.85 1.35
N TYR A 67 6.39 -13.60 0.85
CA TYR A 67 6.44 -12.42 1.70
C TYR A 67 5.24 -12.34 2.68
N LEU A 68 4.04 -12.70 2.23
CA LEU A 68 2.82 -12.66 3.05
C LEU A 68 2.64 -13.89 3.97
N PHE A 69 3.51 -14.90 3.89
CA PHE A 69 3.35 -16.16 4.63
C PHE A 69 3.30 -15.95 6.15
N THR A 70 4.24 -15.18 6.70
CA THR A 70 4.24 -14.82 8.14
C THR A 70 3.33 -13.65 8.49
N GLY A 71 2.55 -13.15 7.53
CA GLY A 71 1.70 -11.98 7.69
C GLY A 71 2.46 -10.65 7.66
N VAL A 72 1.70 -9.55 7.69
CA VAL A 72 2.25 -8.18 7.68
C VAL A 72 2.50 -7.65 9.09
N GLU A 73 1.80 -8.20 10.08
CA GLU A 73 1.81 -7.73 11.47
C GLU A 73 3.20 -7.83 12.11
N GLU A 74 3.87 -8.97 11.94
CA GLU A 74 5.24 -9.19 12.42
C GLU A 74 6.25 -8.28 11.72
N LYS A 75 5.99 -7.91 10.47
CA LYS A 75 6.88 -7.05 9.67
C LYS A 75 6.72 -5.58 9.99
N ILE A 76 5.52 -5.16 10.42
CA ILE A 76 5.24 -3.78 10.84
C ILE A 76 5.80 -3.49 12.23
N ASP A 77 5.75 -4.49 13.12
CA ASP A 77 6.07 -4.36 14.54
C ASP A 77 5.33 -3.20 15.23
N TYR A 78 4.02 -3.37 15.36
CA TYR A 78 3.17 -2.41 16.07
C TYR A 78 3.53 -2.25 17.55
N VAL A 79 4.20 -3.23 18.16
CA VAL A 79 4.63 -3.16 19.56
C VAL A 79 5.74 -2.13 19.69
N GLU A 80 6.75 -2.21 18.82
CA GLU A 80 7.84 -1.23 18.79
C GLU A 80 7.31 0.16 18.43
N LEU A 81 6.43 0.28 17.43
CA LEU A 81 5.82 1.55 17.04
C LEU A 81 5.08 2.21 18.20
N ALA A 82 4.23 1.47 18.92
CA ALA A 82 3.52 2.00 20.08
C ALA A 82 4.50 2.42 21.19
N SER A 83 5.54 1.62 21.42
CA SER A 83 6.54 1.87 22.46
C SER A 83 7.35 3.13 22.20
N VAL A 84 7.94 3.23 21.00
CA VAL A 84 8.71 4.40 20.58
C VAL A 84 7.86 5.66 20.68
N ASN A 85 6.64 5.64 20.14
CA ASN A 85 5.78 6.82 20.17
C ASN A 85 5.32 7.21 21.58
N THR A 86 5.10 6.24 22.48
CA THR A 86 4.78 6.52 23.89
C THR A 86 5.90 7.31 24.56
N PHE A 87 7.15 6.86 24.41
CA PHE A 87 8.29 7.50 25.05
C PHE A 87 8.69 8.83 24.40
N MET A 88 8.65 8.90 23.07
CA MET A 88 8.91 10.15 22.36
C MET A 88 7.88 11.22 22.73
N LEU A 89 6.60 10.84 22.87
CA LEU A 89 5.56 11.77 23.27
C LEU A 89 5.79 12.32 24.69
N LEU A 90 6.11 11.46 25.65
CA LEU A 90 6.48 11.91 27.00
C LEU A 90 7.71 12.83 26.99
N HIS A 91 8.73 12.48 26.21
CA HIS A 91 9.95 13.27 26.07
C HIS A 91 9.67 14.65 25.47
N ASN A 92 8.86 14.73 24.39
CA ASN A 92 8.50 15.98 23.72
C ASN A 92 7.71 16.92 24.64
N TYR A 93 6.92 16.37 25.56
CA TYR A 93 6.23 17.13 26.60
C TYR A 93 7.10 17.43 27.83
N GLY A 94 8.39 17.09 27.80
CA GLY A 94 9.35 17.42 28.87
C GLY A 94 9.36 16.46 30.06
N PHE A 95 8.69 15.30 29.98
CA PHE A 95 8.68 14.31 31.06
C PHE A 95 9.96 13.45 31.05
N VAL A 96 10.52 13.23 32.25
CA VAL A 96 11.68 12.35 32.47
C VAL A 96 11.26 11.16 33.33
N PHE A 97 11.71 9.97 32.95
CA PHE A 97 11.33 8.70 33.57
C PHE A 97 12.54 7.83 33.92
N SER A 98 12.32 6.76 34.67
CA SER A 98 13.37 5.80 35.00
C SER A 98 13.97 5.20 33.72
N LYS A 99 15.30 5.12 33.64
CA LYS A 99 16.04 4.65 32.45
C LYS A 99 15.80 5.49 31.18
N HIS A 100 15.43 6.77 31.32
CA HIS A 100 15.18 7.67 30.20
C HIS A 100 16.28 7.61 29.12
N LYS A 101 17.56 7.70 29.51
CA LYS A 101 18.69 7.65 28.57
C LYS A 101 18.72 6.38 27.73
N GLU A 102 18.59 5.21 28.36
CA GLU A 102 18.58 3.91 27.68
C GLU A 102 17.43 3.82 26.66
N PHE A 103 16.25 4.33 27.04
CA PHE A 103 15.10 4.36 26.15
C PHE A 103 15.28 5.33 24.98
N MET A 104 15.79 6.54 25.23
CA MET A 104 16.05 7.51 24.17
C MET A 104 17.12 7.03 23.19
N GLU A 105 18.18 6.37 23.68
CA GLU A 105 19.20 5.74 22.82
C GLU A 105 18.58 4.65 21.94
N ARG A 106 17.75 3.78 22.51
CA ARG A 106 17.03 2.75 21.73
C ARG A 106 16.08 3.36 20.71
N ALA A 107 15.28 4.34 21.11
CA ALA A 107 14.35 5.03 20.22
C ALA A 107 15.09 5.70 19.05
N ASN A 108 16.20 6.37 19.30
CA ASN A 108 17.03 6.98 18.25
C ASN A 108 17.66 5.95 17.30
N GLN A 109 17.97 4.74 17.79
CA GLN A 109 18.44 3.65 16.95
C GLN A 109 17.33 3.03 16.11
N SER A 110 16.09 3.00 16.61
CA SER A 110 14.94 2.42 15.91
C SER A 110 14.25 3.38 14.95
N ILE A 111 14.13 4.66 15.28
CA ILE A 111 13.44 5.67 14.48
C ILE A 111 14.22 5.95 13.19
N CYS A 112 13.50 6.10 12.08
CA CYS A 112 14.08 6.57 10.81
C CYS A 112 13.29 7.71 10.15
N GLY A 113 12.15 8.11 10.72
CA GLY A 113 11.33 9.19 10.19
C GLY A 113 10.04 9.37 10.98
N TRP A 114 9.09 10.08 10.38
CA TRP A 114 7.78 10.35 10.96
C TRP A 114 6.71 10.51 9.88
N ILE A 115 5.44 10.33 10.28
CA ILE A 115 4.25 10.57 9.47
C ILE A 115 3.47 11.73 10.11
N PRO A 116 3.21 12.82 9.38
CA PRO A 116 2.42 13.93 9.91
C PRO A 116 0.96 13.51 10.10
N CYS A 117 0.39 13.83 11.25
CA CYS A 117 -1.00 13.51 11.62
C CYS A 117 -1.69 14.60 12.44
N GLY A 118 -1.08 15.79 12.60
CA GLY A 118 -1.61 16.89 13.41
C GLY A 118 -2.90 17.49 12.88
N ASP A 119 -3.79 17.87 13.80
CA ASP A 119 -5.06 18.53 13.46
C ASP A 119 -4.82 19.95 12.91
N SER A 120 -3.78 20.62 13.40
CA SER A 120 -3.30 21.93 12.94
C SER A 120 -2.64 21.90 11.56
N LYS A 121 -2.31 20.69 11.03
CA LYS A 121 -1.50 20.48 9.82
C LYS A 121 -0.13 21.18 9.87
N CYS A 122 0.34 21.53 11.06
CA CYS A 122 1.64 22.13 11.32
C CYS A 122 2.46 21.16 12.17
N LEU A 123 3.75 21.05 11.88
CA LEU A 123 4.70 20.35 12.73
C LEU A 123 5.37 21.38 13.62
N MET A 124 5.20 21.25 14.93
CA MET A 124 5.57 22.33 15.85
C MET A 124 7.08 22.40 16.10
N ASP A 125 7.80 21.32 15.87
CA ASP A 125 9.23 21.17 16.12
C ASP A 125 10.06 20.97 14.83
N VAL A 126 9.48 21.26 13.66
CA VAL A 126 10.18 21.18 12.37
C VAL A 126 10.32 22.57 11.78
N GLU A 127 11.57 22.99 11.59
CA GLU A 127 11.89 24.24 10.91
C GLU A 127 12.16 23.98 9.42
N ILE A 128 11.54 24.79 8.55
CA ILE A 128 11.92 24.83 7.13
C ILE A 128 13.21 25.62 7.04
N VAL A 129 14.34 24.93 6.90
CA VAL A 129 15.64 25.58 6.70
C VAL A 129 15.63 26.25 5.31
N PRO A 130 15.62 27.60 5.23
CA PRO A 130 15.64 28.28 3.94
C PRO A 130 17.00 28.10 3.27
N MET A 131 17.05 28.17 1.93
CA MET A 131 18.31 28.10 1.17
C MET A 131 19.30 29.22 1.54
N PHE A 132 18.80 30.32 2.12
CA PHE A 132 19.58 31.45 2.60
C PHE A 132 19.13 31.82 4.02
N LYS A 133 20.06 31.98 4.96
CA LYS A 133 19.74 32.33 6.35
C LYS A 133 19.09 33.71 6.44
N SER A 134 17.82 33.77 6.85
CA SER A 134 17.16 34.99 7.33
C SER A 134 17.49 35.24 8.80
N LYS A 135 17.48 36.51 9.23
CA LYS A 135 17.80 36.93 10.61
C LYS A 135 16.63 36.82 11.61
N GLU A 136 15.49 36.27 11.20
CA GLU A 136 14.28 36.26 12.02
C GLU A 136 14.27 35.09 13.01
N SER A 137 13.78 35.38 14.22
CA SER A 137 13.90 34.60 15.44
C SER A 137 13.40 33.17 15.29
N GLU A 138 14.33 32.23 15.41
CA GLU A 138 14.11 30.79 15.56
C GLU A 138 13.39 30.53 16.89
N ILE A 139 12.15 30.01 16.85
CA ILE A 139 11.58 29.36 18.04
C ILE A 139 12.39 28.07 18.23
N GLY A 140 13.30 28.05 19.19
CA GLY A 140 14.13 26.87 19.43
C GLY A 140 13.31 25.70 19.96
N GLU A 141 13.78 24.47 19.76
CA GLU A 141 13.17 23.22 20.29
C GLU A 141 12.80 23.32 21.80
N SER A 142 13.59 24.06 22.58
CA SER A 142 13.36 24.32 24.01
C SER A 142 12.01 24.99 24.30
N ASP A 143 11.52 25.81 23.37
CA ASP A 143 10.31 26.61 23.57
C ASP A 143 9.06 25.82 23.19
N VAL A 144 9.16 24.92 22.21
CA VAL A 144 8.07 24.02 21.81
C VAL A 144 7.70 23.07 22.95
N GLY A 145 8.70 22.42 23.58
CA GLY A 145 8.45 21.51 24.70
C GLY A 145 7.78 22.20 25.90
N LYS A 146 8.16 23.45 26.18
CA LYS A 146 7.50 24.27 27.23
C LYS A 146 6.06 24.58 26.86
N ILE A 147 5.79 24.97 25.61
CA ILE A 147 4.43 25.24 25.12
C ILE A 147 3.56 23.99 25.26
N LEU A 148 4.07 22.82 24.82
CA LEU A 148 3.39 21.54 24.96
C LEU A 148 3.08 21.20 26.42
N PHE A 149 4.05 21.38 27.31
CA PHE A 149 3.88 21.12 28.74
C PHE A 149 2.84 22.03 29.39
N GLU A 150 2.84 23.34 29.10
CA GLU A 150 1.84 24.27 29.63
C GLU A 150 0.44 24.00 29.07
N ASN A 151 0.33 23.65 27.79
CA ASN A 151 -0.93 23.23 27.17
C ASN A 151 -1.47 21.95 27.83
N ALA A 152 -0.60 21.00 28.16
CA ALA A 152 -0.97 19.76 28.83
C ALA A 152 -1.56 19.98 30.22
N LYS A 153 -1.10 20.99 30.98
CA LYS A 153 -1.72 21.37 32.26
C LYS A 153 -3.18 21.82 32.11
N SER A 154 -3.52 22.37 30.94
CA SER A 154 -4.88 22.79 30.60
C SER A 154 -5.69 21.68 29.92
N GLY A 155 -5.15 20.45 29.85
CA GLY A 155 -5.79 19.30 29.21
C GLY A 155 -5.71 19.30 27.68
N VAL A 156 -4.94 20.22 27.07
CA VAL A 156 -4.78 20.32 25.62
C VAL A 156 -3.60 19.47 25.19
N ILE A 157 -3.89 18.31 24.59
CA ILE A 157 -2.90 17.39 24.03
C ILE A 157 -2.99 17.40 22.50
N GLU A 158 -1.90 17.83 21.87
CA GLU A 158 -1.69 17.78 20.43
C GLU A 158 -0.60 16.74 20.10
N ILE A 159 -0.87 15.93 19.08
CA ILE A 159 0.07 14.97 18.50
C ILE A 159 0.09 15.25 17.01
N ASP A 160 1.16 15.90 16.56
CA ASP A 160 1.32 16.40 15.20
C ASP A 160 1.97 15.37 14.26
N LYS A 161 2.65 14.36 14.82
CA LYS A 161 3.29 13.29 14.06
C LYS A 161 3.36 11.97 14.83
N ILE A 162 3.52 10.89 14.07
CA ILE A 162 3.85 9.55 14.56
C ILE A 162 5.24 9.19 14.04
N TYR A 163 6.16 8.85 14.94
CA TYR A 163 7.48 8.35 14.60
C TYR A 163 7.38 6.93 14.01
N ILE A 164 8.18 6.67 12.97
CA ILE A 164 8.24 5.37 12.31
C ILE A 164 9.61 4.70 12.53
N THR A 165 9.58 3.38 12.71
CA THR A 165 10.77 2.56 12.91
C THR A 165 11.42 2.16 11.59
N LYS A 166 12.70 1.79 11.62
CA LYS A 166 13.43 1.23 10.47
C LYS A 166 12.74 0.00 9.91
N GLN A 167 12.27 -0.89 10.79
CA GLN A 167 11.52 -2.09 10.41
C GLN A 167 10.23 -1.75 9.65
N TYR A 168 9.44 -0.78 10.14
CA TYR A 168 8.27 -0.30 9.41
C TYR A 168 8.62 0.31 8.04
N ALA A 169 9.71 1.08 7.95
CA ALA A 169 10.14 1.66 6.68
C ALA A 169 10.59 0.58 5.66
N GLU A 170 11.26 -0.48 6.12
CA GLU A 170 11.62 -1.64 5.30
C GLU A 170 10.39 -2.41 4.83
N PHE A 171 9.41 -2.61 5.73
CA PHE A 171 8.11 -3.16 5.38
C PHE A 171 7.44 -2.32 4.30
N GLN A 172 7.32 -1.00 4.50
CA GLN A 172 6.66 -0.08 3.59
C GLN A 172 7.34 -0.09 2.21
N LYS A 173 8.67 -0.03 2.16
CA LYS A 173 9.45 -0.11 0.92
C LYS A 173 9.17 -1.41 0.16
N THR A 174 9.14 -2.55 0.86
CA THR A 174 8.94 -3.86 0.25
C THR A 174 7.48 -4.04 -0.20
N PHE A 175 6.52 -3.68 0.66
CA PHE A 175 5.10 -3.79 0.40
C PHE A 175 4.66 -2.90 -0.78
N TYR A 176 5.15 -1.65 -0.84
CA TYR A 176 4.89 -0.77 -1.98
C TYR A 176 5.54 -1.23 -3.28
N GLY A 177 6.68 -1.93 -3.19
CA GLY A 177 7.24 -2.63 -4.35
C GLY A 177 6.27 -3.61 -5.00
N TYR A 178 5.32 -4.17 -4.24
CA TYR A 178 4.25 -5.00 -4.78
C TYR A 178 3.03 -4.17 -5.19
N THR A 179 2.57 -3.17 -4.43
CA THR A 179 1.33 -2.44 -4.77
C THR A 179 1.43 -1.56 -6.00
N ASP A 180 2.63 -1.07 -6.32
CA ASP A 180 2.84 -0.06 -7.37
C ASP A 180 3.24 -0.67 -8.72
N THR A 181 3.24 -2.00 -8.81
CA THR A 181 3.60 -2.72 -10.04
C THR A 181 2.41 -2.83 -11.01
N PRO A 182 2.58 -2.55 -12.31
CA PRO A 182 1.52 -2.73 -13.30
C PRO A 182 1.30 -4.20 -13.68
N PHE A 183 2.12 -5.12 -13.14
CA PHE A 183 2.05 -6.54 -13.48
C PHE A 183 1.09 -7.31 -12.58
N LEU A 184 0.66 -6.77 -11.43
CA LEU A 184 -0.30 -7.47 -10.57
C LEU A 184 -1.71 -7.44 -11.17
N PRO A 185 -2.43 -8.59 -11.12
CA PRO A 185 -3.86 -8.62 -11.36
C PRO A 185 -4.62 -7.66 -10.42
N ALA A 186 -5.62 -6.97 -10.96
CA ALA A 186 -6.35 -5.91 -10.23
C ALA A 186 -7.09 -6.42 -8.99
N ASP A 187 -7.57 -7.65 -9.05
CA ASP A 187 -8.23 -8.40 -7.97
C ASP A 187 -7.29 -8.69 -6.79
N ILE A 188 -5.97 -8.73 -7.01
CA ILE A 188 -4.93 -8.85 -5.97
C ILE A 188 -4.44 -7.46 -5.54
N GLN A 189 -4.28 -6.54 -6.49
CA GLN A 189 -3.79 -5.19 -6.22
C GLN A 189 -4.74 -4.37 -5.34
N GLN A 190 -6.06 -4.46 -5.58
CA GLN A 190 -7.05 -3.70 -4.82
C GLN A 190 -7.07 -4.06 -3.31
N PRO A 191 -7.12 -5.35 -2.91
CA PRO A 191 -6.99 -5.72 -1.50
C PRO A 191 -5.67 -5.27 -0.87
N LEU A 192 -4.55 -5.35 -1.58
CA LEU A 192 -3.25 -4.87 -1.06
C LEU A 192 -3.25 -3.36 -0.81
N GLN A 193 -3.84 -2.59 -1.72
CA GLN A 193 -4.00 -1.13 -1.55
C GLN A 193 -4.88 -0.81 -0.33
N ARG A 194 -5.95 -1.56 -0.11
CA ARG A 194 -6.79 -1.41 1.10
C ARG A 194 -5.99 -1.70 2.36
N ILE A 195 -5.20 -2.77 2.39
CA ILE A 195 -4.33 -3.09 3.53
C ILE A 195 -3.36 -1.93 3.80
N SER A 196 -2.75 -1.35 2.77
CA SER A 196 -1.89 -0.17 2.95
C SER A 196 -2.64 1.02 3.55
N GLN A 197 -3.85 1.31 3.07
CA GLN A 197 -4.69 2.39 3.60
C GLN A 197 -5.08 2.14 5.06
N ASP A 198 -5.46 0.91 5.40
CA ASP A 198 -5.80 0.49 6.76
C ASP A 198 -4.60 0.64 7.70
N ILE A 199 -3.39 0.27 7.26
CA ILE A 199 -2.15 0.48 8.03
C ILE A 199 -1.90 1.98 8.26
N SER A 200 -2.04 2.80 7.23
CA SER A 200 -1.88 4.25 7.35
C SER A 200 -2.90 4.85 8.33
N TYR A 201 -4.15 4.39 8.27
CA TYR A 201 -5.22 4.80 9.18
C TYR A 201 -4.97 4.33 10.62
N ASN A 202 -4.50 3.10 10.79
CA ASN A 202 -4.09 2.56 12.08
C ASN A 202 -3.04 3.45 12.75
N LEU A 203 -2.02 3.91 12.02
CA LEU A 203 -0.99 4.78 12.59
C LEU A 203 -1.49 6.21 12.83
N THR A 204 -2.09 6.84 11.83
CA THR A 204 -2.41 8.28 11.87
C THR A 204 -3.67 8.61 12.67
N VAL A 205 -4.58 7.63 12.85
CA VAL A 205 -5.85 7.83 13.55
C VAL A 205 -5.92 6.99 14.81
N HIS A 206 -5.85 5.66 14.72
CA HIS A 206 -6.05 4.79 15.88
C HIS A 206 -4.92 4.91 16.92
N LEU A 207 -3.66 4.84 16.48
CA LEU A 207 -2.51 4.98 17.38
C LEU A 207 -2.43 6.40 17.93
N LYS A 208 -2.61 7.43 17.08
CA LYS A 208 -2.71 8.84 17.53
C LYS A 208 -3.75 9.02 18.63
N HIS A 209 -4.97 8.49 18.42
CA HIS A 209 -6.04 8.59 19.42
C HIS A 209 -5.68 7.88 20.72
N THR A 210 -5.12 6.66 20.63
CA THR A 210 -4.70 5.89 21.79
C THR A 210 -3.62 6.63 22.61
N LEU A 211 -2.62 7.19 21.92
CA LEU A 211 -1.56 7.99 22.55
C LEU A 211 -2.11 9.27 23.20
N LYS A 212 -3.09 9.93 22.56
CA LYS A 212 -3.74 11.11 23.12
C LYS A 212 -4.49 10.77 24.40
N SER A 213 -5.26 9.69 24.40
CA SER A 213 -5.97 9.19 25.59
C SER A 213 -5.00 8.82 26.71
N PHE A 214 -3.90 8.15 26.38
CA PHE A 214 -2.80 7.86 27.31
C PHE A 214 -2.25 9.15 27.94
N MET A 215 -1.89 10.16 27.13
CA MET A 215 -1.34 11.42 27.63
C MET A 215 -2.32 12.21 28.49
N VAL A 216 -3.60 12.26 28.11
CA VAL A 216 -4.64 12.90 28.93
C VAL A 216 -4.72 12.24 30.31
N ALA A 217 -4.77 10.91 30.36
CA ALA A 217 -4.80 10.17 31.62
C ALA A 217 -3.51 10.37 32.44
N PHE A 218 -2.36 10.37 31.78
CA PHE A 218 -1.06 10.60 32.42
C PHE A 218 -0.96 12.02 33.02
N CYS A 219 -1.27 13.05 32.23
CA CYS A 219 -1.22 14.44 32.66
C CYS A 219 -2.21 14.72 33.79
N LYS A 220 -3.41 14.14 33.74
CA LYS A 220 -4.39 14.24 34.84
C LYS A 220 -3.82 13.67 36.15
N ALA A 221 -3.29 12.46 36.11
CA ALA A 221 -2.69 11.84 37.30
C ALA A 221 -1.48 12.62 37.82
N TYR A 222 -0.65 13.16 36.92
CA TYR A 222 0.55 13.90 37.28
C TYR A 222 0.25 15.29 37.86
N PHE A 223 -0.59 16.08 37.19
CA PHE A 223 -0.86 17.48 37.57
C PHE A 223 -1.97 17.63 38.61
N GLU A 224 -3.07 16.87 38.51
CA GLU A 224 -4.22 17.02 39.40
C GLU A 224 -4.10 16.13 40.65
N GLU A 225 -3.62 14.89 40.48
CA GLU A 225 -3.55 13.92 41.58
C GLU A 225 -2.17 13.85 42.26
N GLY A 226 -1.16 14.52 41.70
CA GLY A 226 0.22 14.50 42.20
C GLY A 226 0.87 13.10 42.16
N LYS A 227 0.39 12.20 41.29
CA LYS A 227 0.88 10.84 41.14
C LYS A 227 1.80 10.69 39.95
N THR A 228 2.98 10.12 40.18
CA THR A 228 3.88 9.72 39.08
C THR A 228 3.50 8.33 38.59
N LEU A 229 2.85 8.25 37.44
CA LEU A 229 2.55 6.98 36.78
C LEU A 229 3.80 6.43 36.07
N GLN A 230 4.03 5.12 36.18
CA GLN A 230 5.01 4.43 35.34
C GLN A 230 4.40 4.22 33.95
N PRO A 231 4.98 4.77 32.86
CA PRO A 231 4.44 4.58 31.53
C PRO A 231 4.54 3.10 31.13
N SER A 232 3.46 2.55 30.59
CA SER A 232 3.40 1.17 30.09
C SER A 232 3.17 1.17 28.58
N PRO A 233 4.26 1.15 27.77
CA PRO A 233 4.19 0.92 26.33
C PRO A 233 3.34 -0.28 25.91
N VAL A 234 3.43 -1.36 26.68
CA VAL A 234 2.64 -2.58 26.44
C VAL A 234 1.16 -2.32 26.67
N GLY A 235 0.80 -1.50 27.67
CA GLY A 235 -0.58 -1.05 27.87
C GLY A 235 -1.09 -0.23 26.70
N VAL A 236 -0.31 0.75 26.22
CA VAL A 236 -0.66 1.55 25.04
C VAL A 236 -0.83 0.67 23.81
N TYR A 237 0.08 -0.29 23.58
CA TYR A 237 -0.05 -1.25 22.49
C TYR A 237 -1.32 -2.10 22.62
N ASN A 238 -1.66 -2.60 23.81
CA ASN A 238 -2.84 -3.43 24.01
C ASN A 238 -4.13 -2.66 23.66
N GLU A 239 -4.26 -1.43 24.17
CA GLU A 239 -5.40 -0.56 23.83
C GLU A 239 -5.47 -0.29 22.32
N PHE A 240 -4.34 0.05 21.70
CA PHE A 240 -4.25 0.22 20.26
C PHE A 240 -4.64 -1.05 19.49
N ASN A 241 -4.19 -2.22 19.96
CA ASN A 241 -4.46 -3.50 19.34
C ASN A 241 -5.95 -3.89 19.42
N HIS A 242 -6.72 -3.34 20.35
CA HIS A 242 -8.17 -3.56 20.43
C HIS A 242 -8.96 -2.70 19.44
N VAL A 243 -8.44 -1.53 19.04
CA VAL A 243 -9.16 -0.58 18.19
C VAL A 243 -8.70 -0.57 16.74
N ARG A 244 -7.50 -1.08 16.46
CA ARG A 244 -6.94 -1.09 15.11
C ARG A 244 -7.70 -2.04 14.17
N ILE A 245 -7.58 -1.76 12.89
CA ILE A 245 -8.03 -2.65 11.83
C ILE A 245 -7.04 -3.83 11.72
N HIS A 246 -7.56 -5.05 11.80
CA HIS A 246 -6.77 -6.27 11.66
C HIS A 246 -6.84 -6.82 10.23
N HIS A 247 -5.68 -7.18 9.67
CA HIS A 247 -5.58 -7.53 8.24
C HIS A 247 -5.68 -9.02 7.94
N LYS A 248 -5.90 -9.89 8.95
CA LYS A 248 -5.86 -11.36 8.77
C LYS A 248 -6.79 -11.83 7.64
N VAL A 249 -8.04 -11.38 7.65
CA VAL A 249 -9.05 -11.76 6.65
C VAL A 249 -8.64 -11.27 5.26
N SER A 250 -8.26 -9.99 5.14
CA SER A 250 -7.83 -9.40 3.86
C SER A 250 -6.58 -10.09 3.30
N LEU A 251 -5.63 -10.47 4.16
CA LEU A 251 -4.44 -11.21 3.76
C LEU A 251 -4.75 -12.62 3.31
N ASP A 252 -5.67 -13.31 3.98
CA ASP A 252 -6.07 -14.66 3.58
C ASP A 252 -6.81 -14.64 2.23
N ILE A 253 -7.60 -13.60 1.95
CA ILE A 253 -8.19 -13.36 0.62
C ILE A 253 -7.09 -13.19 -0.43
N VAL A 254 -6.11 -12.31 -0.19
CA VAL A 254 -4.98 -12.09 -1.11
C VAL A 254 -4.21 -13.40 -1.37
N LYS A 255 -3.87 -14.14 -0.32
CA LYS A 255 -3.16 -15.42 -0.45
C LYS A 255 -3.96 -16.40 -1.31
N ASN A 256 -5.26 -16.54 -1.06
CA ASN A 256 -6.11 -17.44 -1.82
C ASN A 256 -6.21 -17.05 -3.30
N GLN A 257 -6.37 -15.76 -3.60
CA GLN A 257 -6.37 -15.26 -4.98
C GLN A 257 -5.04 -15.53 -5.69
N ILE A 258 -3.91 -15.35 -4.99
CA ILE A 258 -2.60 -15.69 -5.54
C ILE A 258 -2.49 -17.19 -5.84
N ARG A 259 -2.92 -18.05 -4.92
CA ARG A 259 -2.89 -19.52 -5.10
C ARG A 259 -3.74 -19.98 -6.28
N GLU A 260 -4.93 -19.39 -6.43
CA GLU A 260 -5.83 -19.63 -7.56
C GLU A 260 -5.19 -19.20 -8.87
N TYR A 261 -4.64 -17.98 -8.94
CA TYR A 261 -3.96 -17.48 -10.14
C TYR A 261 -2.76 -18.33 -10.55
N LEU A 262 -2.05 -18.89 -9.56
CA LEU A 262 -0.87 -19.73 -9.78
C LEU A 262 -1.21 -21.21 -9.97
N HIS A 263 -2.48 -21.62 -9.91
CA HIS A 263 -2.92 -23.02 -10.04
C HIS A 263 -2.18 -23.98 -9.08
N ILE A 264 -1.87 -23.53 -7.86
CA ILE A 264 -1.06 -24.30 -6.90
C ILE A 264 -1.78 -25.55 -6.39
N ASP A 265 -3.09 -25.46 -6.21
CA ASP A 265 -3.93 -26.50 -5.60
C ASP A 265 -4.60 -27.43 -6.61
N ASP A 266 -4.35 -27.22 -7.91
CA ASP A 266 -4.90 -28.06 -8.97
C ASP A 266 -4.29 -29.47 -8.90
N LYS A 267 -5.14 -30.50 -8.96
CA LYS A 267 -4.69 -31.89 -9.05
C LYS A 267 -4.25 -32.17 -10.48
N TRP A 268 -2.98 -32.55 -10.64
CA TRP A 268 -2.36 -32.98 -11.89
C TRP A 268 -2.57 -34.49 -12.10
#